data_AF-A0A2D0N5L6-F1
#
_entry.id   AF-A0A2D0N5L6-F1
#
_cell.length_a   1.000
_cell.length_b   1.000
_cell.length_c   1.000
_cell.angle_alpha   90.00
_cell.angle_beta   90.00
_cell.angle_gamma   90.00
#
_symmetry.space_group_name_H-M   'P 1'
#
loop_
_entity.id
_entity.type
_entity.pdbx_description
1 polymer ?
#
loop_
_entity_poly.entity_id
_entity_poly.type
_entity_poly.pdbx_seq_one_letter_code
_entity_poly.pdbx_strand_id
1 'polypeptide(L)'
;MKRHLFFLLVTAVSWTACGDEPQGTAVMDAATLVTDLQERLINAQDGEEILLPEGKFDFQRELSLADLSGITIKGAGKGKTVLSFKGQIEGAQGMLIKNVKEVTLEGFSVHDSKGDAIKVQGCENVIMRDLEASWTGGKSASNGAYGLYPVSSTNVLMEKCEVSYAMDAGIYVGQSRNVVVRDNYVHNNVAGLEIENTITGEVYNNLAKNNAGGMLIFDMPDLPQANGDKIKFYNNTMEDNNGENFAPEGMVVSSIPPGSGMIIMAHSNIEMHDNVIRNHKTLGIAVNSWLFTGLPYESEAYDPFCSNIHIHDNEISGNAGPPDNTTDYGKLLTAVLGGQSVDIVTDGIFKPTETDETGRPAGYCIRNNGEVRFVNLNAGLGAEPEAIAGNMNNDMSLFDCELEDFDTSAHDEWLAQE
;
A
#
# COMPACT_ATOMS: atom_id res chain seq x y z
N MET A 1 8.52 -29.81 87.47
CA MET A 1 8.31 -28.83 86.40
C MET A 1 7.62 -29.53 85.23
N LYS A 2 6.33 -29.26 85.01
CA LYS A 2 5.52 -29.82 83.92
C LYS A 2 5.79 -29.02 82.64
N ARG A 3 6.13 -29.69 81.54
CA ARG A 3 6.25 -29.09 80.19
C ARG A 3 5.08 -29.60 79.35
N HIS A 4 4.19 -28.69 78.97
CA HIS A 4 3.11 -28.95 78.02
C HIS A 4 3.64 -28.84 76.59
N LEU A 5 3.39 -29.86 75.77
CA LEU A 5 3.66 -29.87 74.34
C LEU A 5 2.33 -29.59 73.62
N PHE A 6 2.23 -28.44 72.96
CA PHE A 6 1.07 -28.04 72.15
C PHE A 6 1.24 -28.63 70.75
N PHE A 7 0.30 -29.47 70.31
CA PHE A 7 0.20 -29.96 68.93
C PHE A 7 -0.76 -29.04 68.17
N LEU A 8 -0.25 -28.30 67.19
CA LEU A 8 -1.07 -27.51 66.25
C LEU A 8 -1.51 -28.44 65.11
N LEU A 9 -2.82 -28.64 64.94
CA LEU A 9 -3.41 -29.37 63.83
C LEU A 9 -3.73 -28.37 62.72
N VAL A 10 -3.02 -28.43 61.59
CA VAL A 10 -3.30 -27.61 60.40
C VAL A 10 -4.17 -28.44 59.46
N THR A 11 -5.45 -28.07 59.33
CA THR A 11 -6.38 -28.62 58.34
C THR A 11 -6.17 -27.92 57.00
N ALA A 12 -5.68 -28.64 56.01
CA ALA A 12 -5.61 -28.20 54.62
C ALA A 12 -7.01 -28.31 53.98
N VAL A 13 -7.57 -27.17 53.56
CA VAL A 13 -8.78 -27.11 52.74
C VAL A 13 -8.33 -27.07 51.29
N SER A 14 -8.57 -28.14 50.55
CA SER A 14 -8.34 -28.21 49.10
C SER A 14 -9.49 -27.53 48.37
N TRP A 15 -9.23 -26.36 47.79
CA TRP A 15 -10.08 -25.74 46.79
C TRP A 15 -9.89 -26.49 45.47
N THR A 16 -10.90 -27.27 45.06
CA THR A 16 -11.03 -27.72 43.67
C THR A 16 -11.56 -26.56 42.86
N ALA A 17 -10.66 -25.81 42.24
CA ALA A 17 -11.01 -24.94 41.13
C ALA A 17 -11.39 -25.85 39.95
N CYS A 18 -12.66 -25.87 39.58
CA CYS A 18 -13.05 -26.26 38.23
C CYS A 18 -12.46 -25.19 37.31
N GLY A 19 -11.35 -25.51 36.65
CA GLY A 19 -10.97 -24.77 35.45
C GLY A 19 -11.95 -25.19 34.37
N ASP A 20 -12.74 -24.24 33.87
CA ASP A 20 -13.33 -24.40 32.55
C ASP A 20 -12.18 -24.61 31.57
N GLU A 21 -12.18 -25.74 30.87
CA GLU A 21 -11.33 -25.91 29.69
C GLU A 21 -11.64 -24.76 28.72
N PRO A 22 -10.65 -24.17 28.04
CA PRO A 22 -10.92 -23.16 27.04
C PRO A 22 -11.80 -23.82 25.96
N GLN A 23 -13.08 -23.45 25.94
CA GLN A 23 -13.95 -23.78 24.82
C GLN A 23 -13.29 -23.16 23.60
N GLY A 24 -12.75 -24.01 22.71
CA GLY A 24 -12.19 -23.54 21.46
C GLY A 24 -13.20 -22.64 20.76
N THR A 25 -12.74 -21.52 20.20
CA THR A 25 -13.55 -20.56 19.47
C THR A 25 -14.44 -21.30 18.47
N ALA A 26 -15.76 -21.24 18.64
CA ALA A 26 -16.68 -21.90 17.72
C ALA A 26 -16.81 -21.07 16.43
N VAL A 27 -16.81 -21.75 15.29
CA VAL A 27 -17.14 -21.13 13.99
C VAL A 27 -18.58 -20.62 14.02
N MET A 28 -18.79 -19.39 13.56
CA MET A 28 -20.14 -18.82 13.45
C MET A 28 -21.02 -19.65 12.51
N ASP A 29 -22.34 -19.67 12.77
CA ASP A 29 -23.28 -20.40 11.93
C ASP A 29 -23.44 -19.68 10.57
N ALA A 30 -23.18 -20.41 9.49
CA ALA A 30 -23.35 -19.90 8.13
C ALA A 30 -24.81 -19.47 7.85
N ALA A 31 -25.80 -20.11 8.49
CA ALA A 31 -27.20 -19.78 8.28
C ALA A 31 -27.59 -18.40 8.85
N THR A 32 -26.87 -17.90 9.85
CA THR A 32 -27.18 -16.64 10.54
C THR A 32 -26.06 -15.60 10.45
N LEU A 33 -24.96 -15.88 9.76
CA LEU A 33 -23.81 -14.97 9.69
C LEU A 33 -24.20 -13.55 9.27
N VAL A 34 -25.05 -13.41 8.24
CA VAL A 34 -25.47 -12.09 7.72
C VAL A 34 -26.23 -11.27 8.76
N THR A 35 -27.02 -11.92 9.64
CA THR A 35 -27.78 -11.22 10.69
C THR A 35 -26.95 -10.98 11.93
N ASP A 36 -26.00 -11.86 12.24
CA ASP A 36 -25.39 -11.93 13.56
C ASP A 36 -23.98 -11.32 13.60
N LEU A 37 -23.28 -11.22 12.46
CA LEU A 37 -21.87 -10.80 12.43
C LEU A 37 -21.65 -9.40 13.00
N GLN A 38 -22.49 -8.42 12.64
CA GLN A 38 -22.32 -7.07 13.19
C GLN A 38 -22.56 -7.02 14.70
N GLU A 39 -23.56 -7.75 15.21
CA GLU A 39 -23.82 -7.83 16.65
C GLU A 39 -22.66 -8.51 17.38
N ARG A 40 -22.10 -9.57 16.78
CA ARG A 40 -20.93 -10.25 17.32
C ARG A 40 -19.69 -9.35 17.35
N LEU A 41 -19.47 -8.52 16.32
CA LEU A 41 -18.39 -7.53 16.31
C LEU A 41 -18.59 -6.45 17.38
N ILE A 42 -19.82 -5.96 17.59
CA ILE A 42 -20.15 -4.96 18.62
C ILE A 42 -19.89 -5.49 20.03
N ASN A 43 -20.22 -6.75 20.27
CA ASN A 43 -20.12 -7.38 21.57
C ASN A 43 -18.76 -8.08 21.81
N ALA A 44 -17.85 -8.04 20.83
CA ALA A 44 -16.55 -8.66 20.94
C ALA A 44 -15.76 -8.10 22.13
N GLN A 45 -14.95 -8.95 22.75
CA GLN A 45 -14.08 -8.58 23.87
C GLN A 45 -12.61 -8.65 23.45
N ASP A 46 -11.74 -8.03 24.25
CA ASP A 46 -10.30 -8.10 24.03
C ASP A 46 -9.79 -9.56 24.01
N GLY A 47 -8.88 -9.86 23.09
CA GLY A 47 -8.29 -11.19 22.93
C GLY A 47 -9.18 -12.20 22.19
N GLU A 48 -10.35 -11.79 21.69
CA GLU A 48 -11.32 -12.71 21.10
C GLU A 48 -10.96 -13.07 19.64
N GLU A 49 -11.21 -14.33 19.29
CA GLU A 49 -11.15 -14.81 17.92
C GLU A 49 -12.57 -14.96 17.34
N ILE A 50 -12.76 -14.53 16.10
CA ILE A 50 -14.01 -14.54 15.36
C ILE A 50 -13.82 -15.40 14.11
N LEU A 51 -14.29 -16.64 14.20
CA LEU A 51 -14.18 -17.60 13.10
C LEU A 51 -15.40 -17.51 12.17
N LEU A 52 -15.17 -17.09 10.94
CA LEU A 52 -16.18 -16.99 9.88
C LEU A 52 -16.28 -18.32 9.11
N PRO A 53 -17.50 -18.83 8.84
CA PRO A 53 -17.69 -20.05 8.09
C PRO A 53 -17.34 -19.89 6.60
N GLU A 54 -17.09 -21.00 5.92
CA GLU A 54 -17.07 -21.05 4.46
C GLU A 54 -18.47 -20.72 3.90
N GLY A 55 -18.52 -19.92 2.83
CA GLY A 55 -19.75 -19.53 2.17
C GLY A 55 -19.66 -18.13 1.54
N LYS A 56 -20.71 -17.76 0.81
CA LYS A 56 -20.91 -16.40 0.30
C LYS A 56 -22.09 -15.76 1.01
N PHE A 57 -21.86 -14.58 1.57
CA PHE A 57 -22.77 -13.90 2.49
C PHE A 57 -23.05 -12.49 1.98
N ASP A 58 -24.30 -12.19 1.64
CA ASP A 58 -24.69 -10.90 1.06
C ASP A 58 -25.09 -9.91 2.17
N PHE A 59 -24.26 -8.90 2.37
CA PHE A 59 -24.47 -7.81 3.32
C PHE A 59 -25.06 -6.57 2.65
N GLN A 60 -25.95 -5.90 3.37
CA GLN A 60 -26.57 -4.64 2.93
C GLN A 60 -26.00 -3.41 3.67
N ARG A 61 -25.22 -3.62 4.73
CA ARG A 61 -24.68 -2.60 5.61
C ARG A 61 -23.20 -2.87 5.84
N GLU A 62 -22.42 -1.81 5.97
CA GLU A 62 -21.01 -1.86 6.40
C GLU A 62 -20.84 -2.62 7.72
N LEU A 63 -19.79 -3.44 7.80
CA LEU A 63 -19.36 -4.08 9.04
C LEU A 63 -18.40 -3.17 9.79
N SER A 64 -18.53 -3.06 11.11
CA SER A 64 -17.69 -2.18 11.92
C SER A 64 -17.23 -2.81 13.23
N LEU A 65 -15.98 -2.53 13.59
CA LEU A 65 -15.32 -2.91 14.83
C LEU A 65 -14.46 -1.74 15.31
N ALA A 66 -14.48 -1.43 16.60
CA ALA A 66 -13.64 -0.37 17.13
C ALA A 66 -13.24 -0.58 18.59
N ASP A 67 -12.16 0.09 18.99
CA ASP A 67 -11.77 0.31 20.39
C ASP A 67 -11.54 -0.99 21.21
N LEU A 68 -10.83 -1.96 20.61
CA LEU A 68 -10.50 -3.26 21.21
C LEU A 68 -8.99 -3.56 21.15
N SER A 69 -8.57 -4.62 21.84
CA SER A 69 -7.20 -5.15 21.81
C SER A 69 -7.17 -6.66 21.51
N GLY A 70 -6.23 -7.13 20.68
CA GLY A 70 -5.95 -8.56 20.49
C GLY A 70 -7.05 -9.32 19.74
N ILE A 71 -7.72 -8.68 18.77
CA ILE A 71 -8.84 -9.29 18.05
C ILE A 71 -8.35 -10.01 16.78
N THR A 72 -8.87 -11.23 16.55
CA THR A 72 -8.66 -11.96 15.30
C THR A 72 -9.99 -12.20 14.58
N ILE A 73 -10.10 -11.84 13.30
CA ILE A 73 -11.20 -12.22 12.43
C ILE A 73 -10.65 -13.14 11.35
N LYS A 74 -11.10 -14.39 11.33
CA LYS A 74 -10.53 -15.44 10.49
C LYS A 74 -11.59 -16.21 9.72
N GLY A 75 -11.46 -16.26 8.39
CA GLY A 75 -12.32 -17.08 7.53
C GLY A 75 -11.71 -18.44 7.20
N ALA A 76 -12.41 -19.19 6.34
CA ALA A 76 -11.98 -20.50 5.86
C ALA A 76 -10.89 -20.45 4.78
N GLY A 77 -10.46 -19.25 4.37
CA GLY A 77 -9.49 -18.94 3.31
C GLY A 77 -10.08 -17.96 2.28
N LYS A 78 -9.21 -17.17 1.62
CA LYS A 78 -9.67 -16.30 0.52
C LYS A 78 -10.39 -17.10 -0.57
N GLY A 79 -11.48 -16.54 -1.09
CA GLY A 79 -12.38 -17.18 -2.04
C GLY A 79 -13.32 -18.24 -1.45
N LYS A 80 -13.12 -18.67 -0.19
CA LYS A 80 -14.00 -19.63 0.50
C LYS A 80 -14.99 -18.94 1.43
N THR A 81 -14.52 -18.03 2.26
CA THR A 81 -15.39 -17.11 3.02
C THR A 81 -15.48 -15.80 2.25
N VAL A 82 -16.66 -15.47 1.73
CA VAL A 82 -16.88 -14.27 0.91
C VAL A 82 -17.95 -13.40 1.54
N LEU A 83 -17.56 -12.20 1.96
CA LEU A 83 -18.47 -11.14 2.41
C LEU A 83 -18.79 -10.23 1.21
N SER A 84 -19.99 -10.35 0.64
CA SER A 84 -20.38 -9.61 -0.56
C SER A 84 -21.27 -8.41 -0.22
N PHE A 85 -20.92 -7.25 -0.74
CA PHE A 85 -21.60 -5.97 -0.52
C PHE A 85 -22.29 -5.46 -1.79
N LYS A 86 -22.52 -6.33 -2.78
CA LYS A 86 -23.17 -6.00 -4.06
C LYS A 86 -24.54 -5.32 -3.90
N GLY A 87 -25.23 -5.58 -2.79
CA GLY A 87 -26.50 -4.98 -2.41
C GLY A 87 -26.41 -3.90 -1.33
N GLN A 88 -25.22 -3.34 -1.06
CA GLN A 88 -25.01 -2.40 0.04
C GLN A 88 -25.87 -1.14 -0.14
N ILE A 89 -26.70 -0.85 0.86
CA ILE A 89 -27.58 0.33 0.90
C ILE A 89 -27.11 1.37 1.91
N GLU A 90 -26.28 0.98 2.87
CA GLU A 90 -25.80 1.84 3.97
C GLU A 90 -24.32 1.59 4.30
N GLY A 91 -23.63 2.65 4.73
CA GLY A 91 -22.18 2.67 4.87
C GLY A 91 -21.46 2.80 3.53
N ALA A 92 -20.16 3.06 3.59
CA ALA A 92 -19.30 3.13 2.41
C ALA A 92 -18.40 1.90 2.34
N GLN A 93 -17.82 1.48 3.45
CA GLN A 93 -16.87 0.39 3.48
C GLN A 93 -17.58 -0.97 3.46
N GLY A 94 -16.87 -2.02 3.04
CA GLY A 94 -17.24 -3.39 3.36
C GLY A 94 -17.04 -3.66 4.85
N MET A 95 -15.82 -3.41 5.33
CA MET A 95 -15.44 -3.51 6.73
C MET A 95 -14.62 -2.30 7.18
N LEU A 96 -14.97 -1.74 8.34
CA LEU A 96 -14.28 -0.62 8.97
C LEU A 96 -13.79 -1.01 10.37
N ILE A 97 -12.47 -1.03 10.55
CA ILE A 97 -11.80 -1.29 11.83
C ILE A 97 -11.17 0.02 12.32
N LYS A 98 -11.44 0.43 13.56
CA LYS A 98 -10.95 1.70 14.13
C LYS A 98 -10.33 1.55 15.51
N ASN A 99 -9.18 2.18 15.74
CA ASN A 99 -8.54 2.28 17.06
C ASN A 99 -8.32 0.92 17.75
N VAL A 100 -8.03 -0.14 16.99
CA VAL A 100 -7.76 -1.47 17.55
C VAL A 100 -6.26 -1.66 17.71
N LYS A 101 -5.86 -2.21 18.85
CA LYS A 101 -4.48 -2.65 19.11
C LYS A 101 -4.41 -4.14 18.86
N GLU A 102 -3.43 -4.64 18.12
CA GLU A 102 -3.31 -6.06 17.77
C GLU A 102 -4.59 -6.56 17.07
N VAL A 103 -4.64 -6.35 15.75
CA VAL A 103 -5.74 -6.85 14.91
C VAL A 103 -5.21 -7.77 13.83
N THR A 104 -5.75 -8.99 13.78
CA THR A 104 -5.50 -9.93 12.69
C THR A 104 -6.76 -10.14 11.85
N LEU A 105 -6.68 -9.84 10.57
CA LEU A 105 -7.68 -10.18 9.56
C LEU A 105 -7.08 -11.25 8.65
N GLU A 106 -7.65 -12.46 8.65
CA GLU A 106 -7.05 -13.60 7.95
C GLU A 106 -8.05 -14.44 7.14
N GLY A 107 -7.74 -14.74 5.88
CA GLY A 107 -8.38 -15.84 5.16
C GLY A 107 -9.84 -15.60 4.77
N PHE A 108 -10.20 -14.43 4.27
CA PHE A 108 -11.53 -14.15 3.73
C PHE A 108 -11.51 -13.12 2.60
N SER A 109 -12.58 -13.08 1.82
CA SER A 109 -12.80 -12.11 0.74
C SER A 109 -13.83 -11.06 1.10
N VAL A 110 -13.64 -9.82 0.64
CA VAL A 110 -14.64 -8.75 0.63
C VAL A 110 -14.89 -8.31 -0.82
N HIS A 111 -16.13 -8.43 -1.29
CA HIS A 111 -16.49 -8.10 -2.67
C HIS A 111 -17.51 -6.99 -2.77
N ASP A 112 -17.40 -6.17 -3.82
CA ASP A 112 -18.45 -5.26 -4.29
C ASP A 112 -18.92 -4.21 -3.25
N SER A 113 -18.06 -3.74 -2.35
CA SER A 113 -18.39 -2.61 -1.47
C SER A 113 -18.59 -1.32 -2.27
N LYS A 114 -19.43 -0.41 -1.77
CA LYS A 114 -19.65 0.90 -2.42
C LYS A 114 -18.40 1.78 -2.43
N GLY A 115 -17.65 1.76 -1.33
CA GLY A 115 -16.37 2.40 -1.12
C GLY A 115 -15.32 1.34 -0.79
N ASP A 116 -14.40 1.64 0.10
CA ASP A 116 -13.26 0.77 0.41
C ASP A 116 -13.69 -0.64 0.87
N ALA A 117 -12.98 -1.68 0.45
CA ALA A 117 -13.37 -3.04 0.86
C ALA A 117 -13.05 -3.27 2.35
N ILE A 118 -11.81 -3.07 2.77
CA ILE A 118 -11.40 -3.17 4.17
C ILE A 118 -10.57 -1.95 4.57
N LYS A 119 -11.11 -1.11 5.45
CA LYS A 119 -10.42 0.05 6.01
C LYS A 119 -10.02 -0.21 7.46
N VAL A 120 -8.73 -0.05 7.75
CA VAL A 120 -8.16 -0.17 9.09
C VAL A 120 -7.55 1.18 9.47
N GLN A 121 -8.16 1.89 10.41
CA GLN A 121 -7.83 3.28 10.69
C GLN A 121 -7.38 3.46 12.14
N GLY A 122 -6.23 4.09 12.36
CA GLY A 122 -5.76 4.43 13.70
C GLY A 122 -5.37 3.20 14.54
N CYS A 123 -4.96 2.11 13.90
CA CYS A 123 -4.69 0.84 14.58
C CYS A 123 -3.19 0.62 14.82
N GLU A 124 -2.86 -0.28 15.73
CA GLU A 124 -1.50 -0.68 16.08
C GLU A 124 -1.35 -2.20 15.96
N ASN A 125 -0.22 -2.71 15.47
CA ASN A 125 0.04 -4.14 15.27
C ASN A 125 -1.05 -4.80 14.40
N VAL A 126 -1.13 -4.33 13.15
CA VAL A 126 -2.15 -4.75 12.17
C VAL A 126 -1.59 -5.86 11.30
N ILE A 127 -2.25 -7.01 11.27
CA ILE A 127 -1.97 -8.11 10.35
C ILE A 127 -3.15 -8.28 9.39
N MET A 128 -2.88 -8.13 8.10
CA MET A 128 -3.81 -8.42 7.00
C MET A 128 -3.20 -9.54 6.16
N ARG A 129 -3.73 -10.76 6.27
CA ARG A 129 -3.13 -11.97 5.69
C ARG A 129 -4.13 -12.77 4.89
N ASP A 130 -3.73 -13.26 3.71
CA ASP A 130 -4.58 -14.14 2.88
C ASP A 130 -5.99 -13.55 2.68
N LEU A 131 -6.06 -12.23 2.45
CA LEU A 131 -7.31 -11.53 2.16
C LEU A 131 -7.50 -11.36 0.66
N GLU A 132 -8.75 -11.26 0.23
CA GLU A 132 -9.07 -10.87 -1.14
C GLU A 132 -10.05 -9.69 -1.15
N ALA A 133 -9.79 -8.66 -1.97
CA ALA A 133 -10.74 -7.60 -2.24
C ALA A 133 -10.99 -7.49 -3.75
N SER A 134 -12.26 -7.41 -4.17
CA SER A 134 -12.56 -7.30 -5.60
C SER A 134 -13.91 -6.63 -5.89
N TRP A 135 -13.95 -5.84 -6.97
CA TRP A 135 -15.20 -5.42 -7.60
C TRP A 135 -15.49 -6.34 -8.78
N THR A 136 -16.42 -7.27 -8.55
CA THR A 136 -16.70 -8.40 -9.44
C THR A 136 -17.36 -7.98 -10.76
N GLY A 137 -17.83 -6.72 -10.85
CA GLY A 137 -18.31 -6.10 -12.08
C GLY A 137 -17.19 -5.72 -13.06
N GLY A 138 -15.92 -5.81 -12.66
CA GLY A 138 -14.78 -5.34 -13.43
C GLY A 138 -14.52 -3.85 -13.24
N LYS A 139 -13.80 -3.24 -14.18
CA LYS A 139 -13.39 -1.83 -14.11
C LYS A 139 -14.60 -0.90 -14.15
N SER A 140 -14.71 -0.01 -13.17
CA SER A 140 -15.70 1.06 -13.14
C SER A 140 -15.24 2.20 -12.25
N ALA A 141 -15.47 3.44 -12.69
CA ALA A 141 -15.26 4.64 -11.88
C ALA A 141 -16.22 4.76 -10.67
N SER A 142 -17.16 3.82 -10.53
CA SER A 142 -18.06 3.71 -9.38
C SER A 142 -17.65 2.63 -8.38
N ASN A 143 -16.51 1.96 -8.61
CA ASN A 143 -15.98 0.99 -7.65
C ASN A 143 -15.47 1.73 -6.40
N GLY A 144 -15.17 0.99 -5.35
CA GLY A 144 -14.49 1.56 -4.20
C GLY A 144 -13.07 1.98 -4.55
N ALA A 145 -12.60 3.02 -3.84
CA ALA A 145 -11.27 3.57 -4.05
C ALA A 145 -10.21 2.54 -3.70
N TYR A 146 -10.25 2.01 -2.46
CA TYR A 146 -9.18 1.16 -1.94
C TYR A 146 -9.67 -0.25 -1.61
N GLY A 147 -8.93 -1.28 -2.02
CA GLY A 147 -9.23 -2.65 -1.61
C GLY A 147 -8.87 -2.88 -0.14
N LEU A 148 -7.58 -2.86 0.17
CA LEU A 148 -7.07 -3.00 1.53
C LEU A 148 -6.41 -1.70 1.96
N TYR A 149 -6.92 -1.10 3.03
CA TYR A 149 -6.63 0.30 3.38
C TYR A 149 -6.29 0.49 4.88
N PRO A 150 -5.08 0.08 5.33
CA PRO A 150 -4.51 0.59 6.56
C PRO A 150 -4.11 2.07 6.43
N VAL A 151 -4.55 2.89 7.39
CA VAL A 151 -4.24 4.32 7.43
C VAL A 151 -4.06 4.83 8.84
N SER A 152 -3.15 5.79 9.02
CA SER A 152 -2.83 6.36 10.34
C SER A 152 -2.48 5.28 11.36
N SER A 153 -1.80 4.22 10.92
CA SER A 153 -1.55 3.02 11.71
C SER A 153 -0.06 2.81 11.97
N THR A 154 0.29 2.06 13.01
CA THR A 154 1.68 1.70 13.33
C THR A 154 1.82 0.20 13.34
N ASN A 155 2.94 -0.32 12.83
CA ASN A 155 3.24 -1.75 12.75
C ASN A 155 2.18 -2.46 11.89
N VAL A 156 2.36 -2.45 10.58
CA VAL A 156 1.39 -3.01 9.62
C VAL A 156 2.05 -4.09 8.78
N LEU A 157 1.49 -5.30 8.77
CA LEU A 157 1.86 -6.39 7.88
C LEU A 157 0.72 -6.68 6.91
N MET A 158 1.03 -6.66 5.63
CA MET A 158 0.13 -7.09 4.56
C MET A 158 0.79 -8.20 3.74
N GLU A 159 0.27 -9.42 3.83
CA GLU A 159 0.86 -10.56 3.11
C GLU A 159 -0.13 -11.54 2.48
N LYS A 160 0.24 -12.07 1.31
CA LYS A 160 -0.53 -13.10 0.58
C LYS A 160 -1.93 -12.63 0.17
N CYS A 161 -2.15 -11.32 0.15
CA CYS A 161 -3.41 -10.71 -0.24
C CYS A 161 -3.55 -10.62 -1.75
N GLU A 162 -4.78 -10.57 -2.23
CA GLU A 162 -5.13 -10.41 -3.64
C GLU A 162 -6.14 -9.27 -3.81
N VAL A 163 -5.86 -8.31 -4.69
CA VAL A 163 -6.80 -7.19 -4.92
C VAL A 163 -6.99 -6.88 -6.39
N SER A 164 -8.25 -6.71 -6.80
CA SER A 164 -8.58 -6.34 -8.17
C SER A 164 -9.73 -5.35 -8.34
N TYR A 165 -9.64 -4.57 -9.43
CA TYR A 165 -10.63 -3.61 -9.90
C TYR A 165 -10.95 -2.44 -8.95
N ALA A 166 -10.05 -2.09 -8.03
CA ALA A 166 -10.11 -0.85 -7.27
C ALA A 166 -9.99 0.36 -8.22
N MET A 167 -10.85 1.38 -8.04
CA MET A 167 -10.80 2.59 -8.88
C MET A 167 -9.67 3.55 -8.52
N ASP A 168 -9.00 3.30 -7.40
CA ASP A 168 -7.77 3.95 -7.00
C ASP A 168 -6.68 2.88 -6.82
N ALA A 169 -6.28 2.56 -5.59
CA ALA A 169 -5.26 1.56 -5.32
C ALA A 169 -5.84 0.22 -4.83
N GLY A 170 -5.27 -0.89 -5.32
CA GLY A 170 -5.62 -2.22 -4.81
C GLY A 170 -5.24 -2.36 -3.33
N ILE A 171 -3.94 -2.26 -3.06
CA ILE A 171 -3.41 -2.13 -1.69
C ILE A 171 -2.98 -0.69 -1.49
N TYR A 172 -3.44 -0.04 -0.43
CA TYR A 172 -3.05 1.30 -0.05
C TYR A 172 -2.59 1.32 1.40
N VAL A 173 -1.37 1.78 1.65
CA VAL A 173 -0.88 2.00 3.02
C VAL A 173 -0.53 3.47 3.19
N GLY A 174 -1.32 4.20 3.98
CA GLY A 174 -1.21 5.64 4.09
C GLY A 174 -0.88 6.12 5.49
N GLN A 175 -0.08 7.19 5.61
CA GLN A 175 0.14 7.92 6.87
C GLN A 175 0.52 6.98 8.02
N SER A 176 1.28 5.93 7.73
CA SER A 176 1.57 4.83 8.65
C SER A 176 3.05 4.75 8.98
N ARG A 177 3.41 3.91 9.95
CA ARG A 177 4.80 3.70 10.36
C ARG A 177 5.10 2.22 10.55
N ASN A 178 6.32 1.80 10.19
CA ASN A 178 6.81 0.42 10.31
C ASN A 178 5.91 -0.55 9.54
N VAL A 179 6.04 -0.52 8.21
CA VAL A 179 5.16 -1.27 7.31
C VAL A 179 5.92 -2.38 6.60
N VAL A 180 5.33 -3.56 6.51
CA VAL A 180 5.77 -4.69 5.67
C VAL A 180 4.65 -5.02 4.69
N VAL A 181 4.92 -4.91 3.39
CA VAL A 181 3.98 -5.33 2.35
C VAL A 181 4.66 -6.37 1.46
N ARG A 182 4.25 -7.64 1.56
CA ARG A 182 4.94 -8.73 0.85
C ARG A 182 4.05 -9.81 0.27
N ASP A 183 4.55 -10.49 -0.76
CA ASP A 183 3.89 -11.67 -1.35
C ASP A 183 2.44 -11.41 -1.79
N ASN A 184 2.09 -10.18 -2.15
CA ASN A 184 0.73 -9.82 -2.57
C ASN A 184 0.58 -9.85 -4.09
N TYR A 185 -0.65 -10.06 -4.55
CA TYR A 185 -1.02 -10.00 -5.97
C TYR A 185 -2.04 -8.90 -6.22
N VAL A 186 -1.64 -7.84 -6.92
CA VAL A 186 -2.50 -6.70 -7.23
C VAL A 186 -2.68 -6.56 -8.73
N HIS A 187 -3.93 -6.65 -9.21
CA HIS A 187 -4.17 -6.68 -10.65
C HIS A 187 -5.44 -6.00 -11.11
N ASN A 188 -5.41 -5.44 -12.32
CA ASN A 188 -6.56 -4.77 -12.95
C ASN A 188 -7.15 -3.58 -12.17
N ASN A 189 -6.41 -3.02 -11.20
CA ASN A 189 -6.72 -1.78 -10.51
C ASN A 189 -6.28 -0.57 -11.34
N VAL A 190 -6.55 0.65 -10.86
CA VAL A 190 -5.87 1.83 -11.40
C VAL A 190 -4.41 1.81 -10.94
N ALA A 191 -4.15 1.95 -9.64
CA ALA A 191 -2.86 1.67 -9.03
C ALA A 191 -2.87 0.25 -8.44
N GLY A 192 -1.85 -0.56 -8.70
CA GLY A 192 -1.75 -1.88 -8.08
C GLY A 192 -1.57 -1.77 -6.56
N LEU A 193 -0.51 -1.10 -6.15
CA LEU A 193 -0.13 -0.89 -4.75
C LEU A 193 0.37 0.54 -4.57
N GLU A 194 -0.03 1.19 -3.49
CA GLU A 194 0.39 2.53 -3.13
C GLU A 194 0.87 2.60 -1.68
N ILE A 195 2.08 3.16 -1.51
CA ILE A 195 2.59 3.59 -0.21
C ILE A 195 2.49 5.11 -0.17
N GLU A 196 1.67 5.63 0.74
CA GLU A 196 1.40 7.06 0.87
C GLU A 196 1.92 7.59 2.21
N ASN A 197 2.70 8.66 2.22
CA ASN A 197 3.11 9.39 3.43
C ASN A 197 3.57 8.45 4.55
N THR A 198 4.33 7.39 4.25
CA THR A 198 4.63 6.32 5.20
C THR A 198 6.06 6.43 5.71
N ILE A 199 6.24 6.28 7.02
CA ILE A 199 7.55 6.41 7.68
C ILE A 199 8.07 5.01 8.03
N THR A 200 9.16 4.62 7.38
CA THR A 200 9.79 3.30 7.49
C THR A 200 8.91 2.18 6.95
N GLY A 201 9.35 1.54 5.87
CA GLY A 201 8.70 0.33 5.39
C GLY A 201 9.53 -0.47 4.39
N GLU A 202 9.19 -1.75 4.28
CA GLU A 202 9.74 -2.66 3.29
C GLU A 202 8.63 -3.28 2.43
N VAL A 203 8.77 -3.15 1.11
CA VAL A 203 7.80 -3.62 0.12
C VAL A 203 8.50 -4.60 -0.81
N TYR A 204 8.17 -5.89 -0.74
CA TYR A 204 8.91 -6.90 -1.48
C TYR A 204 8.13 -8.14 -1.91
N ASN A 205 8.62 -8.84 -2.94
CA ASN A 205 7.99 -10.05 -3.49
C ASN A 205 6.53 -9.86 -3.95
N ASN A 206 6.08 -8.63 -4.19
CA ASN A 206 4.72 -8.38 -4.68
C ASN A 206 4.67 -8.49 -6.21
N LEU A 207 3.52 -8.89 -6.74
CA LEU A 207 3.22 -8.94 -8.16
C LEU A 207 2.15 -7.90 -8.50
N ALA A 208 2.51 -6.88 -9.28
CA ALA A 208 1.57 -5.92 -9.87
C ALA A 208 1.39 -6.20 -11.37
N LYS A 209 0.19 -6.58 -11.78
CA LYS A 209 -0.10 -6.98 -13.16
C LYS A 209 -1.36 -6.37 -13.76
N ASN A 210 -1.32 -5.94 -15.01
CA ASN A 210 -2.51 -5.46 -15.76
C ASN A 210 -3.25 -4.27 -15.11
N ASN A 211 -2.63 -3.58 -14.15
CA ASN A 211 -3.13 -2.32 -13.60
C ASN A 211 -2.93 -1.18 -14.62
N ALA A 212 -3.44 0.02 -14.35
CA ALA A 212 -3.08 1.19 -15.16
C ALA A 212 -1.65 1.68 -14.85
N GLY A 213 -1.33 1.81 -13.56
CA GLY A 213 0.00 1.94 -13.00
C GLY A 213 0.32 0.77 -12.07
N GLY A 214 1.55 0.27 -12.10
CA GLY A 214 1.96 -0.90 -11.31
C GLY A 214 1.98 -0.62 -9.81
N MET A 215 3.00 0.07 -9.33
CA MET A 215 3.13 0.44 -7.91
C MET A 215 3.54 1.91 -7.77
N LEU A 216 3.15 2.53 -6.65
CA LEU A 216 3.32 3.94 -6.38
C LEU A 216 3.93 4.15 -4.98
N ILE A 217 4.81 5.15 -4.83
CA ILE A 217 5.25 5.69 -3.54
C ILE A 217 5.07 7.20 -3.56
N PHE A 218 4.04 7.71 -2.91
CA PHE A 218 3.63 9.11 -2.95
C PHE A 218 3.67 9.76 -1.58
N ASP A 219 4.10 11.01 -1.51
CA ASP A 219 3.72 11.89 -0.42
C ASP A 219 2.71 12.90 -0.92
N MET A 220 1.54 12.91 -0.30
CA MET A 220 0.45 13.82 -0.60
C MET A 220 0.49 15.02 0.36
N PRO A 221 0.28 16.25 -0.13
CA PRO A 221 0.26 17.44 0.69
C PRO A 221 -0.98 17.53 1.58
N ASP A 222 -0.94 18.44 2.55
CA ASP A 222 -2.10 18.87 3.35
C ASP A 222 -2.77 17.75 4.18
N LEU A 223 -2.01 16.69 4.46
CA LEU A 223 -2.39 15.58 5.34
C LEU A 223 -1.77 15.72 6.75
N PRO A 224 -2.39 15.09 7.78
CA PRO A 224 -1.85 15.10 9.15
C PRO A 224 -0.41 14.60 9.26
N GLN A 225 -0.04 13.55 8.52
CA GLN A 225 1.33 13.11 8.33
C GLN A 225 1.82 13.63 6.99
N ALA A 226 2.54 14.75 7.01
CA ALA A 226 2.87 15.50 5.80
C ALA A 226 3.86 14.78 4.87
N ASN A 227 4.79 13.99 5.39
CA ASN A 227 5.82 13.32 4.59
C ASN A 227 6.03 11.88 5.07
N GLY A 228 6.42 11.02 4.15
CA GLY A 228 6.98 9.71 4.40
C GLY A 228 8.51 9.77 4.53
N ASP A 229 9.09 8.61 4.82
CA ASP A 229 10.54 8.44 4.99
C ASP A 229 10.91 6.96 4.86
N LYS A 230 12.10 6.65 4.33
CA LYS A 230 12.75 5.33 4.39
C LYS A 230 11.90 4.16 3.88
N ILE A 231 11.81 4.01 2.57
CA ILE A 231 11.16 2.85 1.96
C ILE A 231 12.19 1.99 1.21
N LYS A 232 12.35 0.73 1.63
CA LYS A 232 13.03 -0.27 0.80
C LYS A 232 12.02 -1.00 -0.07
N PHE A 233 12.28 -1.06 -1.37
CA PHE A 233 11.38 -1.59 -2.37
C PHE A 233 12.13 -2.58 -3.27
N TYR A 234 11.93 -3.88 -3.07
CA TYR A 234 12.80 -4.86 -3.69
C TYR A 234 12.16 -6.19 -4.05
N ASN A 235 12.74 -6.92 -5.01
CA ASN A 235 12.21 -8.22 -5.47
C ASN A 235 10.73 -8.20 -5.92
N ASN A 236 10.18 -7.03 -6.27
CA ASN A 236 8.83 -6.93 -6.80
C ASN A 236 8.83 -7.19 -8.31
N THR A 237 7.71 -7.70 -8.82
CA THR A 237 7.46 -7.84 -10.25
C THR A 237 6.34 -6.91 -10.68
N MET A 238 6.63 -6.00 -11.58
CA MET A 238 5.67 -5.14 -12.27
C MET A 238 5.63 -5.56 -13.74
N GLU A 239 4.51 -6.12 -14.19
CA GLU A 239 4.39 -6.63 -15.56
C GLU A 239 3.08 -6.21 -16.23
N ASP A 240 3.16 -5.82 -17.50
CA ASP A 240 1.99 -5.59 -18.35
C ASP A 240 0.96 -4.60 -17.75
N ASN A 241 1.39 -3.66 -16.90
CA ASN A 241 0.52 -2.63 -16.30
C ASN A 241 0.11 -1.58 -17.34
N ASN A 242 -0.70 -2.00 -18.30
CA ASN A 242 -1.17 -1.26 -19.47
C ASN A 242 -2.69 -1.04 -19.47
N GLY A 243 -3.34 -1.39 -18.36
CA GLY A 243 -4.79 -1.30 -18.22
C GLY A 243 -5.29 0.13 -18.34
N GLU A 244 -6.53 0.30 -18.80
CA GLU A 244 -7.25 1.58 -18.69
C GLU A 244 -7.20 2.11 -17.25
N ASN A 245 -6.94 3.41 -17.11
CA ASN A 245 -7.16 4.19 -15.90
C ASN A 245 -8.64 4.60 -15.88
N PHE A 246 -9.38 4.10 -14.89
CA PHE A 246 -10.81 4.31 -14.72
C PHE A 246 -11.13 5.10 -13.45
N ALA A 247 -10.14 5.77 -12.87
CA ALA A 247 -10.35 6.67 -11.74
C ALA A 247 -11.21 7.87 -12.18
N PRO A 248 -12.12 8.35 -11.32
CA PRO A 248 -12.82 9.61 -11.55
C PRO A 248 -11.85 10.78 -11.77
N GLU A 249 -12.20 11.69 -12.69
CA GLU A 249 -11.45 12.93 -12.91
C GLU A 249 -11.33 13.74 -11.61
N GLY A 250 -10.15 14.33 -11.40
CA GLY A 250 -9.85 15.18 -10.24
C GLY A 250 -9.15 14.45 -9.09
N MET A 251 -9.08 13.11 -9.11
CA MET A 251 -8.18 12.36 -8.22
C MET A 251 -6.75 12.41 -8.74
N VAL A 252 -5.74 12.47 -7.87
CA VAL A 252 -4.33 12.45 -8.31
C VAL A 252 -4.01 11.20 -9.11
N VAL A 253 -4.53 10.03 -8.70
CA VAL A 253 -4.34 8.77 -9.42
C VAL A 253 -4.91 8.80 -10.85
N SER A 254 -5.88 9.68 -11.16
CA SER A 254 -6.43 9.83 -12.52
C SER A 254 -5.40 10.40 -13.50
N SER A 255 -4.33 11.02 -13.00
CA SER A 255 -3.21 11.54 -13.81
C SER A 255 -2.20 10.46 -14.22
N ILE A 256 -2.25 9.28 -13.61
CA ILE A 256 -1.29 8.21 -13.83
C ILE A 256 -1.48 7.63 -15.23
N PRO A 257 -0.47 7.73 -16.12
CA PRO A 257 -0.63 7.24 -17.47
C PRO A 257 -0.69 5.71 -17.46
N PRO A 258 -1.75 5.10 -18.04
CA PRO A 258 -1.74 3.69 -18.40
C PRO A 258 -0.42 3.25 -19.01
N GLY A 259 0.16 2.14 -18.57
CA GLY A 259 1.48 1.75 -19.05
C GLY A 259 2.63 2.25 -18.19
N SER A 260 2.40 2.46 -16.90
CA SER A 260 3.45 2.85 -15.94
C SER A 260 3.82 1.66 -15.06
N GLY A 261 5.11 1.39 -14.90
CA GLY A 261 5.61 0.38 -13.97
C GLY A 261 5.59 0.88 -12.53
N MET A 262 6.44 1.86 -12.24
CA MET A 262 6.65 2.47 -10.93
C MET A 262 6.59 3.99 -11.03
N ILE A 263 5.93 4.66 -10.08
CA ILE A 263 6.01 6.12 -9.95
C ILE A 263 6.30 6.49 -8.50
N ILE A 264 7.37 7.23 -8.29
CA ILE A 264 7.77 7.81 -7.01
C ILE A 264 7.48 9.30 -7.08
N MET A 265 6.76 9.84 -6.11
CA MET A 265 6.40 11.26 -6.08
C MET A 265 6.58 11.89 -4.70
N ALA A 266 7.35 12.98 -4.65
CA ALA A 266 7.59 13.81 -3.46
C ALA A 266 8.07 13.08 -2.19
N HIS A 267 8.60 11.86 -2.31
CA HIS A 267 8.98 11.04 -1.17
C HIS A 267 10.50 10.98 -1.01
N SER A 268 10.97 10.84 0.23
CA SER A 268 12.40 10.84 0.56
C SER A 268 12.92 9.49 1.06
N ASN A 269 14.23 9.24 0.87
CA ASN A 269 14.97 8.06 1.34
C ASN A 269 14.35 6.75 0.80
N ILE A 270 14.57 6.48 -0.48
CA ILE A 270 14.06 5.29 -1.15
C ILE A 270 15.23 4.46 -1.67
N GLU A 271 15.22 3.18 -1.38
CA GLU A 271 16.12 2.19 -1.97
C GLU A 271 15.29 1.20 -2.78
N MET A 272 15.48 1.19 -4.10
CA MET A 272 14.71 0.38 -5.04
C MET A 272 15.63 -0.55 -5.82
N HIS A 273 15.58 -1.85 -5.52
CA HIS A 273 16.53 -2.81 -6.09
C HIS A 273 15.98 -4.21 -6.37
N ASP A 274 16.66 -4.95 -7.25
CA ASP A 274 16.31 -6.34 -7.61
C ASP A 274 14.85 -6.53 -8.09
N ASN A 275 14.21 -5.46 -8.61
CA ASN A 275 12.84 -5.56 -9.14
C ASN A 275 12.86 -5.97 -10.62
N VAL A 276 11.80 -6.66 -11.06
CA VAL A 276 11.54 -6.96 -12.47
C VAL A 276 10.46 -6.00 -12.97
N ILE A 277 10.79 -5.17 -13.95
CA ILE A 277 9.92 -4.12 -14.50
C ILE A 277 9.84 -4.29 -16.00
N ARG A 278 8.69 -4.75 -16.50
CA ARG A 278 8.60 -5.09 -17.93
C ARG A 278 7.26 -4.89 -18.60
N ASN A 279 7.37 -4.70 -19.91
CA ASN A 279 6.25 -4.63 -20.86
C ASN A 279 5.26 -3.48 -20.59
N HIS A 280 5.76 -2.35 -20.08
CA HIS A 280 4.95 -1.14 -19.89
C HIS A 280 4.96 -0.27 -21.16
N LYS A 281 3.79 0.17 -21.62
CA LYS A 281 3.65 0.92 -22.89
C LYS A 281 4.11 2.38 -22.81
N THR A 282 4.16 2.96 -21.61
CA THR A 282 4.46 4.39 -21.41
C THR A 282 5.82 4.58 -20.74
N LEU A 283 5.98 4.09 -19.51
CA LEU A 283 7.20 4.26 -18.73
C LEU A 283 7.50 3.05 -17.82
N GLY A 284 8.78 2.80 -17.57
CA GLY A 284 9.23 1.83 -16.55
C GLY A 284 9.15 2.42 -15.15
N ILE A 285 10.04 3.36 -14.82
CA ILE A 285 10.11 4.06 -13.53
C ILE A 285 10.01 5.57 -13.76
N ALA A 286 9.22 6.28 -12.97
CA ALA A 286 9.21 7.73 -12.90
C ALA A 286 9.56 8.23 -11.49
N VAL A 287 10.35 9.29 -11.40
CA VAL A 287 10.67 10.00 -10.15
C VAL A 287 10.33 11.48 -10.33
N ASN A 288 9.28 11.92 -9.64
CA ASN A 288 8.69 13.25 -9.81
C ASN A 288 8.63 14.01 -8.48
N SER A 289 8.86 15.31 -8.53
CA SER A 289 8.38 16.24 -7.51
C SER A 289 6.86 16.38 -7.61
N TRP A 290 6.22 16.80 -6.52
CA TRP A 290 4.83 17.26 -6.54
C TRP A 290 4.65 18.46 -7.45
N LEU A 291 5.66 19.32 -7.57
CA LEU A 291 5.61 20.54 -8.39
C LEU A 291 5.34 20.23 -9.87
N PHE A 292 5.75 19.06 -10.34
CA PHE A 292 5.48 18.61 -11.70
C PHE A 292 3.99 18.39 -12.01
N THR A 293 3.16 18.17 -10.98
CA THR A 293 1.71 18.06 -11.14
C THR A 293 1.04 19.40 -11.47
N GLY A 294 1.69 20.51 -11.12
CA GLY A 294 1.10 21.85 -11.18
C GLY A 294 -0.03 22.10 -10.19
N LEU A 295 -0.30 21.16 -9.28
CA LEU A 295 -1.36 21.27 -8.27
C LEU A 295 -0.87 22.11 -7.08
N PRO A 296 -1.70 23.05 -6.58
CA PRO A 296 -1.37 23.83 -5.41
C PRO A 296 -1.38 22.97 -4.13
N TYR A 297 -0.63 23.41 -3.12
CA TYR A 297 -0.64 22.87 -1.77
C TYR A 297 -0.43 24.00 -0.76
N GLU A 298 -0.88 23.83 0.49
CA GLU A 298 -0.82 24.88 1.53
C GLU A 298 0.21 24.62 2.62
N SER A 299 0.46 23.36 2.95
CA SER A 299 1.28 22.94 4.07
C SER A 299 2.74 23.36 3.92
N GLU A 300 3.24 24.18 4.85
CA GLU A 300 4.67 24.52 4.95
C GLU A 300 5.52 23.33 5.42
N ALA A 301 4.91 22.32 6.05
CA ALA A 301 5.60 21.13 6.53
C ALA A 301 5.80 20.07 5.44
N TYR A 302 5.11 20.21 4.30
CA TYR A 302 5.22 19.30 3.17
C TYR A 302 6.48 19.59 2.35
N ASP A 303 7.27 18.55 2.09
CA ASP A 303 8.39 18.61 1.16
C ASP A 303 7.92 18.15 -0.22
N PRO A 304 7.79 19.05 -1.22
CA PRO A 304 7.26 18.68 -2.52
C PRO A 304 8.30 17.96 -3.40
N PHE A 305 9.52 17.75 -2.92
CA PHE A 305 10.62 17.17 -3.68
C PHE A 305 10.86 15.72 -3.29
N CYS A 306 11.33 14.90 -4.25
CA CYS A 306 12.00 13.65 -3.90
C CYS A 306 13.44 13.94 -3.47
N SER A 307 13.96 13.16 -2.51
CA SER A 307 15.34 13.26 -2.00
C SER A 307 15.87 11.87 -1.64
N ASN A 308 17.18 11.63 -1.82
CA ASN A 308 17.82 10.35 -1.49
C ASN A 308 17.13 9.12 -2.14
N ILE A 309 17.03 9.14 -3.46
CA ILE A 309 16.49 8.09 -4.32
C ILE A 309 17.64 7.24 -4.86
N HIS A 310 17.66 5.96 -4.49
CA HIS A 310 18.64 4.98 -4.95
C HIS A 310 17.93 3.89 -5.75
N ILE A 311 18.10 3.86 -7.07
CA ILE A 311 17.51 2.88 -7.99
C ILE A 311 18.64 2.05 -8.58
N HIS A 312 18.76 0.79 -8.17
CA HIS A 312 19.87 -0.04 -8.62
C HIS A 312 19.55 -1.51 -8.80
N ASP A 313 20.33 -2.20 -9.63
CA ASP A 313 20.26 -3.65 -9.81
C ASP A 313 18.85 -4.17 -10.19
N ASN A 314 18.04 -3.35 -10.87
CA ASN A 314 16.73 -3.77 -11.39
C ASN A 314 16.83 -4.37 -12.80
N GLU A 315 15.97 -5.33 -13.12
CA GLU A 315 15.79 -5.86 -14.47
C GLU A 315 14.68 -5.09 -15.19
N ILE A 316 15.06 -4.16 -16.06
CA ILE A 316 14.12 -3.35 -16.84
C ILE A 316 14.14 -3.80 -18.31
N SER A 317 13.00 -4.27 -18.83
CA SER A 317 12.95 -4.81 -20.20
C SER A 317 11.60 -4.70 -20.87
N GLY A 318 11.57 -4.74 -22.21
CA GLY A 318 10.32 -4.88 -22.98
C GLY A 318 9.34 -3.70 -22.91
N ASN A 319 9.66 -2.61 -22.20
CA ASN A 319 8.81 -1.42 -22.12
C ASN A 319 8.69 -0.77 -23.51
N ALA A 320 7.56 -0.97 -24.18
CA ALA A 320 7.37 -0.54 -25.55
C ALA A 320 5.90 -0.24 -25.79
N GLY A 321 5.62 0.84 -26.50
CA GLY A 321 4.28 1.19 -26.93
C GLY A 321 4.31 2.15 -28.11
N PRO A 322 3.14 2.62 -28.55
CA PRO A 322 2.82 4.01 -28.32
C PRO A 322 2.54 4.24 -26.81
N PRO A 323 3.14 5.27 -26.19
CA PRO A 323 2.78 5.73 -24.85
C PRO A 323 1.31 6.14 -24.74
N ASP A 324 0.82 6.26 -23.50
CA ASP A 324 -0.52 6.73 -23.22
C ASP A 324 -0.76 8.14 -23.78
N ASN A 325 -1.95 8.37 -24.33
CA ASN A 325 -2.39 9.68 -24.81
C ASN A 325 -3.74 10.11 -24.21
N THR A 326 -4.20 9.40 -23.19
CA THR A 326 -5.48 9.66 -22.51
C THR A 326 -5.31 10.62 -21.34
N THR A 327 -4.23 10.45 -20.58
CA THR A 327 -3.83 11.30 -19.45
C THR A 327 -2.95 12.46 -19.90
N ASP A 328 -2.95 13.56 -19.14
CA ASP A 328 -2.11 14.72 -19.47
C ASP A 328 -0.62 14.41 -19.30
N TYR A 329 -0.26 13.60 -18.30
CA TYR A 329 1.11 13.12 -18.14
C TYR A 329 1.54 12.24 -19.33
N GLY A 330 0.69 11.31 -19.77
CA GLY A 330 0.96 10.50 -20.96
C GLY A 330 1.11 11.34 -22.24
N LYS A 331 0.23 12.33 -22.45
CA LYS A 331 0.32 13.26 -23.59
C LYS A 331 1.61 14.07 -23.57
N LEU A 332 2.02 14.55 -22.40
CA LEU A 332 3.27 15.28 -22.23
C LEU A 332 4.46 14.39 -22.63
N LEU A 333 4.58 13.18 -22.07
CA LEU A 333 5.64 12.24 -22.42
C LEU A 333 5.62 11.90 -23.91
N THR A 334 4.44 11.64 -24.47
CA THR A 334 4.27 11.37 -25.91
C THR A 334 4.81 12.53 -26.75
N ALA A 335 4.52 13.78 -26.37
CA ALA A 335 4.96 14.96 -27.10
C ALA A 335 6.48 15.15 -27.03
N VAL A 336 7.06 15.12 -25.82
CA VAL A 336 8.48 15.44 -25.61
C VAL A 336 9.41 14.31 -26.04
N LEU A 337 8.96 13.05 -25.98
CA LEU A 337 9.73 11.87 -26.38
C LEU A 337 9.45 11.39 -27.81
N GLY A 338 8.68 12.16 -28.60
CA GLY A 338 8.36 11.80 -29.98
C GLY A 338 7.59 10.49 -30.12
N GLY A 339 6.73 10.17 -29.15
CA GLY A 339 5.92 8.95 -29.12
C GLY A 339 6.69 7.69 -28.71
N GLN A 340 7.88 7.82 -28.13
CA GLN A 340 8.63 6.69 -27.59
C GLN A 340 8.33 6.50 -26.10
N SER A 341 8.30 5.23 -25.66
CA SER A 341 8.32 4.91 -24.22
C SER A 341 9.70 5.17 -23.62
N VAL A 342 9.77 5.25 -22.30
CA VAL A 342 10.99 5.49 -21.52
C VAL A 342 11.15 4.42 -20.44
N ASP A 343 12.39 4.05 -20.09
CA ASP A 343 12.63 3.04 -19.05
C ASP A 343 12.74 3.69 -17.67
N ILE A 344 13.47 4.80 -17.57
CA ILE A 344 13.56 5.59 -16.34
C ILE A 344 13.44 7.08 -16.70
N VAL A 345 12.53 7.79 -16.04
CA VAL A 345 12.34 9.23 -16.22
C VAL A 345 12.34 9.97 -14.90
N THR A 346 12.98 11.13 -14.86
CA THR A 346 12.82 12.09 -13.76
C THR A 346 12.32 13.41 -14.31
N ASP A 347 11.47 14.11 -13.54
CA ASP A 347 10.98 15.43 -13.91
C ASP A 347 12.08 16.51 -13.99
N GLY A 348 13.22 16.29 -13.33
CA GLY A 348 14.31 17.26 -13.25
C GLY A 348 14.00 18.47 -12.38
N ILE A 349 13.05 18.37 -11.45
CA ILE A 349 12.74 19.40 -10.46
C ILE A 349 13.34 18.95 -9.13
N PHE A 350 14.61 19.34 -8.93
CA PHE A 350 15.37 18.95 -7.74
C PHE A 350 15.25 19.98 -6.63
N LYS A 351 15.38 19.50 -5.39
CA LYS A 351 15.41 20.36 -4.20
C LYS A 351 16.65 21.28 -4.26
N PRO A 352 16.50 22.61 -4.22
CA PRO A 352 17.61 23.54 -4.45
C PRO A 352 18.79 23.41 -3.47
N THR A 353 18.53 22.91 -2.26
CA THR A 353 19.57 22.69 -1.24
C THR A 353 20.34 21.39 -1.43
N GLU A 354 19.87 20.51 -2.32
CA GLU A 354 20.42 19.19 -2.61
C GLU A 354 20.92 19.12 -4.05
N THR A 355 21.47 20.21 -4.56
CA THR A 355 22.28 20.19 -5.78
C THR A 355 23.73 20.45 -5.40
N ASP A 356 24.64 19.58 -5.82
CA ASP A 356 26.07 19.77 -5.56
C ASP A 356 26.65 20.93 -6.39
N GLU A 357 27.93 21.27 -6.14
CA GLU A 357 28.61 22.38 -6.81
C GLU A 357 28.74 22.20 -8.35
N THR A 358 28.53 20.99 -8.86
CA THR A 358 28.54 20.66 -10.30
C THR A 358 27.15 20.72 -10.93
N GLY A 359 26.11 21.02 -10.14
CA GLY A 359 24.71 21.01 -10.57
C GLY A 359 24.09 19.61 -10.60
N ARG A 360 24.76 18.61 -10.04
CA ARG A 360 24.21 17.26 -9.88
C ARG A 360 23.19 17.29 -8.75
N PRO A 361 22.01 16.65 -8.89
CA PRO A 361 21.15 16.40 -7.76
C PRO A 361 21.87 15.46 -6.76
N ALA A 362 22.27 16.01 -5.62
CA ALA A 362 22.71 15.23 -4.48
C ALA A 362 21.54 14.32 -4.06
N GLY A 363 21.83 13.04 -3.82
CA GLY A 363 20.80 12.10 -3.39
C GLY A 363 20.00 11.46 -4.53
N TYR A 364 20.37 11.57 -5.80
CA TYR A 364 19.74 10.78 -6.87
C TYR A 364 20.76 9.87 -7.53
N CYS A 365 20.68 8.58 -7.19
CA CYS A 365 21.60 7.56 -7.67
C CYS A 365 20.86 6.47 -8.46
N ILE A 366 21.23 6.31 -9.73
CA ILE A 366 20.66 5.36 -10.68
C ILE A 366 21.82 4.59 -11.32
N ARG A 367 21.94 3.30 -11.00
CA ARG A 367 23.10 2.48 -11.40
C ARG A 367 22.71 1.01 -11.62
N ASN A 368 23.50 0.27 -12.39
CA ASN A 368 23.33 -1.19 -12.57
C ASN A 368 21.93 -1.69 -13.03
N ASN A 369 21.08 -0.85 -13.63
CA ASN A 369 19.74 -1.25 -14.11
C ASN A 369 19.74 -1.82 -15.55
N GLY A 370 20.90 -2.25 -16.05
CA GLY A 370 21.10 -2.66 -17.44
C GLY A 370 21.15 -1.50 -18.44
N GLU A 371 20.91 -1.79 -19.71
CA GLU A 371 20.78 -0.77 -20.76
C GLU A 371 19.38 -0.17 -20.73
N VAL A 372 19.26 1.06 -20.22
CA VAL A 372 17.98 1.75 -20.05
C VAL A 372 17.90 3.00 -20.93
N ARG A 373 16.71 3.29 -21.47
CA ARG A 373 16.39 4.62 -22.00
C ARG A 373 16.07 5.53 -20.82
N PHE A 374 17.05 6.34 -20.46
CA PHE A 374 16.92 7.35 -19.41
C PHE A 374 16.56 8.72 -19.98
N VAL A 375 15.70 9.45 -19.28
CA VAL A 375 15.42 10.86 -19.57
C VAL A 375 15.30 11.65 -18.26
N ASN A 376 16.08 12.72 -18.14
CA ASN A 376 15.79 13.82 -17.23
C ASN A 376 15.05 14.91 -18.02
N LEU A 377 13.80 15.20 -17.66
CA LEU A 377 12.96 16.17 -18.35
C LEU A 377 13.45 17.61 -18.15
N ASN A 378 14.18 17.91 -17.05
CA ASN A 378 14.58 19.26 -16.67
C ASN A 378 13.40 20.27 -16.70
N ALA A 379 12.22 19.82 -16.26
CA ALA A 379 11.00 20.64 -16.29
C ALA A 379 11.10 21.88 -15.38
N GLY A 380 12.02 21.88 -14.41
CA GLY A 380 12.35 23.05 -13.61
C GLY A 380 12.94 24.22 -14.40
N LEU A 381 13.47 23.97 -15.61
CA LEU A 381 13.97 25.00 -16.54
C LEU A 381 12.87 25.56 -17.46
N GLY A 382 11.67 24.99 -17.40
CA GLY A 382 10.48 25.42 -18.13
C GLY A 382 9.47 24.27 -18.25
N ALA A 383 8.22 24.53 -17.87
CA ALA A 383 7.17 23.50 -17.78
C ALA A 383 6.43 23.23 -19.10
N GLU A 384 6.54 24.12 -20.09
CA GLU A 384 5.88 23.93 -21.38
C GLU A 384 6.57 22.82 -22.20
N PRO A 385 5.82 22.02 -23.00
CA PRO A 385 6.39 20.90 -23.76
C PRO A 385 7.59 21.29 -24.64
N GLU A 386 7.56 22.46 -25.29
CA GLU A 386 8.67 22.94 -26.12
C GLU A 386 9.92 23.26 -25.29
N ALA A 387 9.74 23.78 -24.07
CA ALA A 387 10.85 24.08 -23.16
C ALA A 387 11.44 22.78 -22.60
N ILE A 388 10.60 21.82 -22.20
CA ILE A 388 11.04 20.49 -21.76
C ILE A 388 11.82 19.79 -22.89
N ALA A 389 11.27 19.74 -24.11
CA ALA A 389 11.94 19.12 -25.24
C ALA A 389 13.30 19.79 -25.58
N GLY A 390 13.44 21.09 -25.33
CA GLY A 390 14.69 21.82 -25.53
C GLY A 390 15.72 21.64 -24.41
N ASN A 391 15.30 21.31 -23.19
CA ASN A 391 16.14 21.22 -22.00
C ASN A 391 16.40 19.78 -21.52
N MET A 392 15.60 18.80 -21.98
CA MET A 392 15.74 17.41 -21.55
C MET A 392 17.13 16.84 -21.85
N ASN A 393 17.57 15.94 -20.98
CA ASN A 393 18.87 15.30 -21.08
C ASN A 393 18.72 13.78 -20.92
N ASN A 394 19.36 13.03 -21.82
CA ASN A 394 19.35 11.57 -21.80
C ASN A 394 20.65 10.99 -21.19
N ASP A 395 21.59 11.84 -20.81
CA ASP A 395 22.83 11.45 -20.16
C ASP A 395 22.58 11.11 -18.68
N MET A 396 22.64 9.82 -18.37
CA MET A 396 22.48 9.30 -17.01
C MET A 396 23.76 9.39 -16.17
N SER A 397 24.90 9.83 -16.73
CA SER A 397 26.18 9.84 -16.00
C SER A 397 26.18 10.71 -14.74
N LEU A 398 25.34 11.75 -14.72
CA LEU A 398 25.12 12.60 -13.53
C LEU A 398 24.39 11.85 -12.41
N PHE A 399 23.74 10.73 -12.69
CA PHE A 399 23.02 9.91 -11.73
C PHE A 399 23.81 8.65 -11.33
N ASP A 400 24.97 8.39 -11.93
CA ASP A 400 25.81 7.25 -11.57
C ASP A 400 26.54 7.52 -10.23
N CYS A 401 25.96 7.06 -9.13
CA CYS A 401 26.50 7.12 -7.77
C CYS A 401 25.95 6.00 -6.91
N GLU A 402 26.43 5.93 -5.67
CA GLU A 402 25.86 5.16 -4.57
C GLU A 402 25.38 6.13 -3.49
N LEU A 403 24.31 5.75 -2.78
CA LEU A 403 23.94 6.34 -1.50
C LEU A 403 24.26 5.35 -0.38
N GLU A 404 24.44 5.88 0.84
CA GLU A 404 24.49 5.02 2.01
C GLU A 404 23.11 4.40 2.26
N ASP A 405 23.09 3.11 2.57
CA ASP A 405 21.87 2.43 2.99
C ASP A 405 21.33 3.09 4.26
N PHE A 406 20.01 3.26 4.33
CA PHE A 406 19.34 3.62 5.56
C PHE A 406 18.83 2.37 6.29
N ASP A 407 18.89 2.42 7.62
CA ASP A 407 18.49 1.33 8.48
C ASP A 407 16.97 1.25 8.62
N THR A 408 16.41 0.13 8.15
CA THR A 408 15.03 -0.30 8.37
C THR A 408 14.95 -1.53 9.28
N SER A 409 16.05 -2.03 9.83
CA SER A 409 16.09 -3.35 10.50
C SER A 409 15.13 -3.53 11.68
N ALA A 410 14.66 -2.44 12.30
CA ALA A 410 13.68 -2.47 13.38
C ALA A 410 12.21 -2.48 12.91
N HIS A 411 11.94 -2.39 11.60
CA HIS A 411 10.59 -2.20 11.04
C HIS A 411 9.64 -3.38 11.33
N ASP A 412 10.18 -4.59 11.49
CA ASP A 412 9.42 -5.82 11.70
C ASP A 412 9.70 -6.50 13.05
N GLU A 413 10.44 -5.86 13.96
CA GLU A 413 10.72 -6.38 15.31
C GLU A 413 9.45 -6.73 16.10
N TRP A 414 8.34 -6.03 15.79
CA TRP A 414 7.04 -6.30 16.38
C TRP A 414 6.46 -7.65 15.95
N LEU A 415 6.81 -8.17 14.76
CA LEU A 415 6.37 -9.49 14.30
C LEU A 415 7.03 -10.64 15.08
N ALA A 416 8.17 -10.40 15.73
CA ALA A 416 8.85 -11.41 16.54
C ALA A 416 8.20 -11.63 17.91
N GLN A 417 7.20 -10.81 18.28
CA GLN A 417 6.50 -10.89 19.57
C GLN A 417 5.22 -11.75 19.52
N GLU A 418 4.86 -12.26 18.33
CA GLU A 418 3.66 -13.08 18.05
C GLU A 418 3.91 -14.60 18.08
#